data_AF-A0A6G3XGX1-F1
#
_entry.id   AF-A0A6G3XGX1-F1
#
_cell.length_a   1.000
_cell.length_b   1.000
_cell.length_c   1.000
_cell.angle_alpha   90.00
_cell.angle_beta   90.00
_cell.angle_gamma   90.00
#
_symmetry.space_group_name_H-M   'P 1'
#
loop_
_entity.id
_entity.type
_entity.pdbx_description
1 polymer ?
#
loop_
_entity_poly.entity_id
_entity_poly.type
_entity_poly.pdbx_seq_one_letter_code
_entity_poly.pdbx_strand_id
1 'polypeptide(L)' 'MDLTLNEEQEAVRKLAEDFVAREVAPHVVAWDRAENVDKSIVKKLGDLGFLGLTVPEEYGGS' A
#
# COMPACT_ATOMS: atom_id res chain seq x y z
N MET A 1 -7.50 27.47 -6.74
CA MET A 1 -7.23 26.26 -5.93
C MET A 1 -6.63 25.25 -6.87
N ASP A 2 -5.43 24.77 -6.56
CA ASP A 2 -4.80 23.67 -7.30
C ASP A 2 -5.15 22.36 -6.58
N LEU A 3 -5.54 21.35 -7.35
CA LEU A 3 -5.99 20.03 -6.88
C LEU A 3 -5.11 18.90 -7.44
N THR A 4 -4.03 19.25 -8.15
CA THR A 4 -3.09 18.26 -8.68
C THR A 4 -2.25 17.66 -7.55
N LEU A 5 -1.83 16.40 -7.74
CA LEU A 5 -0.88 15.76 -6.85
C LEU A 5 0.52 16.28 -7.16
N ASN A 6 1.34 16.45 -6.12
CA ASN A 6 2.77 16.67 -6.31
C ASN A 6 3.48 15.37 -6.71
N GLU A 7 4.76 15.46 -7.07
CA GLU A 7 5.55 14.33 -7.57
C GLU A 7 5.64 13.17 -6.56
N GLU A 8 5.78 13.50 -5.27
CA GLU A 8 5.87 12.50 -4.19
C GLU A 8 4.55 11.76 -4.01
N GLN A 9 3.43 12.49 -3.98
CA GLN A 9 2.09 11.91 -3.90
C GLN A 9 1.77 11.04 -5.11
N GLU A 10 2.21 11.46 -6.30
CA GLU A 10 2.08 10.67 -7.53
C GLU A 10 2.90 9.37 -7.46
N ALA A 11 4.12 9.44 -6.94
CA ALA A 11 4.98 8.27 -6.74
C ALA A 11 4.35 7.26 -5.75
N VAL A 12 3.83 7.75 -4.62
CA VAL A 12 3.13 6.90 -3.63
C VAL A 12 1.88 6.26 -4.25
N ARG A 13 1.09 7.02 -5.03
CA ARG A 13 -0.08 6.50 -5.74
C ARG A 13 0.29 5.38 -6.69
N LYS A 14 1.32 5.58 -7.51
CA LYS A 14 1.79 4.57 -8.47
C LYS A 14 2.29 3.32 -7.77
N LEU A 15 3.05 3.46 -6.69
CA LEU A 15 3.53 2.33 -5.90
C LEU A 15 2.37 1.51 -5.32
N ALA A 16 1.30 2.17 -4.86
CA ALA A 16 0.12 1.50 -4.34
C ALA A 16 -0.64 0.74 -5.43
N GLU A 17 -0.79 1.34 -6.62
CA GLU A 17 -1.40 0.71 -7.79
C GLU A 17 -0.65 -0.58 -8.19
N ASP A 18 0.68 -0.49 -8.31
CA ASP A 18 1.54 -1.62 -8.66
C ASP A 18 1.52 -2.72 -7.60
N PHE A 19 1.39 -2.37 -6.32
CA PHE A 19 1.24 -3.34 -5.23
C PHE A 19 -0.10 -4.05 -5.32
N VAL A 20 -1.21 -3.31 -5.46
CA VAL A 20 -2.57 -3.88 -5.52
C VAL A 20 -2.71 -4.80 -6.73
N ALA A 21 -2.21 -4.39 -7.90
CA ALA A 21 -2.29 -5.18 -9.12
C ALA A 21 -1.59 -6.55 -8.99
N ARG A 22 -0.46 -6.59 -8.27
CA ARG A 22 0.36 -7.81 -8.13
C ARG A 22 -0.04 -8.69 -6.95
N GLU A 23 -0.32 -8.08 -5.80
CA GLU A 23 -0.39 -8.77 -4.51
C GLU A 23 -1.82 -8.92 -3.97
N VAL A 24 -2.79 -8.17 -4.51
CA VAL A 24 -4.17 -8.13 -3.98
C VAL A 24 -5.19 -8.57 -5.04
N ALA A 25 -5.20 -7.92 -6.21
CA ALA A 25 -6.19 -8.14 -7.25
C ALA A 25 -6.32 -9.61 -7.69
N PRO A 26 -5.25 -10.42 -7.81
CA PRO A 26 -5.37 -11.84 -8.17
C PRO A 26 -6.12 -12.70 -7.15
N HIS A 27 -6.22 -12.25 -5.89
CA HIS A 27 -6.70 -13.07 -4.78
C HIS A 27 -8.05 -12.62 -4.20
N VAL A 28 -8.50 -11.40 -4.53
CA VAL A 28 -9.63 -10.73 -3.87
C VAL A 28 -10.92 -11.58 -3.86
N VAL A 29 -11.26 -12.25 -4.97
CA VAL A 29 -12.48 -13.09 -5.06
C VAL A 29 -12.38 -14.32 -4.15
N ALA A 30 -11.20 -14.91 -4.04
CA ALA A 30 -10.99 -16.08 -3.19
C ALA A 30 -11.04 -15.69 -1.71
N TRP A 31 -10.40 -14.59 -1.34
CA TRP A 31 -10.40 -14.08 0.04
C TRP A 31 -11.79 -13.65 0.49
N ASP A 32 -12.55 -12.98 -0.37
CA ASP A 32 -13.93 -12.57 -0.09
C ASP A 32 -14.83 -13.78 0.20
N ARG A 33 -14.83 -14.79 -0.70
CA ARG A 33 -15.60 -16.02 -0.51
C ARG A 33 -15.21 -16.81 0.74
N ALA A 34 -13.94 -16.73 1.14
CA ALA A 34 -13.42 -17.42 2.31
C ALA A 34 -13.53 -16.59 3.60
N GLU A 35 -13.98 -15.32 3.50
CA GLU A 35 -13.94 -14.32 4.57
C GLU A 35 -12.56 -14.24 5.26
N ASN A 36 -11.49 -14.46 4.48
CA ASN A 36 -10.14 -14.61 5.00
C ASN A 36 -9.10 -14.04 4.03
N VAL A 37 -8.52 -12.92 4.43
CA VAL A 37 -7.41 -12.26 3.74
C VAL A 37 -6.09 -12.81 4.24
N ASP A 38 -5.16 -13.10 3.34
CA ASP A 38 -3.79 -13.43 3.72
C ASP A 38 -3.13 -12.24 4.42
N LYS A 39 -2.85 -12.39 5.72
CA LYS A 39 -2.24 -11.33 6.55
C LYS A 39 -0.80 -11.02 6.15
N SER A 40 -0.14 -11.84 5.33
CA SER A 40 1.19 -11.56 4.81
C SER A 40 1.26 -10.23 4.04
N ILE A 41 0.13 -9.77 3.48
CA ILE A 41 0.04 -8.47 2.78
C ILE A 41 0.43 -7.29 3.69
N VAL A 42 0.13 -7.38 4.99
CA VAL A 42 0.40 -6.29 5.94
C VAL A 42 1.91 -6.12 6.10
N LYS A 43 2.64 -7.23 6.18
CA LYS A 43 4.10 -7.19 6.23
C LYS A 43 4.67 -6.61 4.94
N LYS A 44 4.18 -7.04 3.77
CA LYS A 44 4.63 -6.51 2.48
C LYS A 44 4.38 -5.00 2.35
N LEU A 45 3.22 -4.51 2.82
CA LEU A 45 2.92 -3.07 2.87
C LEU A 45 3.88 -2.31 3.78
N GLY A 46 4.21 -2.87 4.95
CA GLY A 46 5.20 -2.30 5.86
C GLY A 46 6.60 -2.24 5.25
N ASP A 47 7.03 -3.30 4.59
CA ASP A 47 8.34 -3.35 3.91
C ASP A 47 8.42 -2.34 2.73
N LEU A 48 7.27 -1.90 2.19
CA LEU A 48 7.16 -0.83 1.18
C LEU A 48 7.02 0.59 1.78
N GLY A 49 6.95 0.72 3.11
CA GLY A 49 6.84 2.01 3.79
C GLY A 49 5.43 2.57 3.96
N PHE A 50 4.39 1.91 3.40
CA PHE A 50 3.02 2.42 3.45
C PHE A 50 2.46 2.59 4.88
N LEU A 51 2.96 1.82 5.83
CA LEU A 51 2.52 1.87 7.22
C LEU A 51 3.24 2.95 8.05
N GLY A 52 4.21 3.65 7.46
CA GLY A 52 5.05 4.66 8.10
C GLY A 52 5.05 6.03 7.43
N LEU A 53 4.22 6.27 6.40
CA LEU A 53 4.24 7.49 5.57
C LEU A 53 4.11 8.83 6.33
N THR A 54 3.53 8.81 7.53
CA THR A 54 3.37 10.02 8.37
C THR A 54 4.12 9.91 9.69
N VAL A 55 4.96 8.89 9.82
CA VAL A 55 5.77 8.63 11.01
C VAL A 55 7.15 9.22 10.74
N PRO A 56 7.77 9.94 11.69
CA PRO A 56 9.15 10.40 11.51
C PRO A 56 10.14 9.24 11.31
N GLU A 57 11.17 9.46 10.49
CA GLU A 57 12.21 8.46 10.20
C GLU A 57 12.90 7.91 11.47
N GLU A 58 13.07 8.75 12.51
CA GLU A 58 13.68 8.34 13.79
C GLU A 58 12.92 7.20 14.50
N TYR A 59 11.63 7.03 14.18
CA TYR A 59 10.79 5.95 14.70
C TYR A 59 10.58 4.82 13.68
N GLY A 60 11.31 4.83 12.57
CA GLY A 60 11.18 3.85 11.48
C GLY A 60 10.09 4.19 10.47
N GLY A 61 9.74 5.47 10.33
CA GLY A 61 8.91 5.98 9.24
C GLY A 61 9.62 5.95 7.88
N SER A 62 8.90 6.36 6.83
CA SER A 62 9.36 6.35 5.43
C SER A 62 9.39 7.74 4.83
#